data_AF-A0A2V7SRN8-F1
#
_entry.id   AF-A0A2V7SRN8-F1
#
_cell.length_a   1.000
_cell.length_b   1.000
_cell.length_c   1.000
_cell.angle_alpha   90.00
_cell.angle_beta   90.00
_cell.angle_gamma   90.00
#
_symmetry.space_group_name_H-M   'P 1'
#
loop_
_entity.id
_entity.type
_entity.pdbx_description
1 polymer ?
#
loop_
_entity_poly.entity_id
_entity_poly.type
_entity_poly.pdbx_seq_one_letter_code
_entity_poly.pdbx_strand_id
1 'polypeptide(L)'
;MSEPITTAATRRTRWAPRLLVLVEDLRRREDRLALVLSLVIGALVGLVVVAFILLTGRLAAHMYPAGGAGWRRILVPTLGALVTGILLVRFFPDARGSGIPQTRAAIFIHDGRITLRTVVGKFVCCAASLASGIALGREGPSVHIGSGIASVVARRLGLSTAQVRWLIPVGASAALAAAFNTPIAAVLFSLEEIMGDLHAPILGSVVLSSTTSWMVLHLVLGDEPLFHVAPYHLVSPWELPVYAILGLVGGLGSVGFVKLLLALRARFSRLPKSTLWAQPMVGGLAVGLLGFVVPEVLGVGYDQVDRVLGGDVVLRFAVMLALLKMFATALCYASGNAGGIFGPSMFIGAMLGAAVGRVAHIALPTTTADAGAYALVGMGTAFAGIIRTSRSRATTPSSCR
;
A
#
# COMPACT_ATOMS: atom_id res chain seq x y z
N MET A 1 -0.11 64.46 -28.73
CA MET A 1 0.74 63.44 -29.37
C MET A 1 1.05 62.38 -28.34
N SER A 2 0.66 61.16 -28.66
CA SER A 2 0.36 60.06 -27.76
C SER A 2 1.37 58.92 -27.91
N GLU A 3 1.74 58.35 -26.76
CA GLU A 3 2.14 56.94 -26.53
C GLU A 3 3.54 56.43 -26.98
N PRO A 4 4.05 55.28 -26.45
CA PRO A 4 4.20 54.95 -25.02
C PRO A 4 5.46 54.09 -24.68
N ILE A 5 5.56 53.79 -23.39
CA ILE A 5 6.44 52.90 -22.64
C ILE A 5 6.60 51.50 -23.27
N THR A 6 7.85 51.10 -23.56
CA THR A 6 8.24 49.73 -23.91
C THR A 6 8.20 48.82 -22.67
N THR A 7 7.23 47.91 -22.63
CA THR A 7 7.15 46.81 -21.66
C THR A 7 8.02 45.64 -22.12
N ALA A 8 8.96 45.23 -21.26
CA ALA A 8 9.81 44.06 -21.49
C ALA A 8 8.97 42.77 -21.42
N ALA A 9 8.82 42.13 -22.58
CA ALA A 9 8.11 40.87 -22.73
C ALA A 9 8.80 39.73 -21.97
N THR A 10 8.10 39.17 -20.99
CA THR A 10 8.45 37.90 -20.35
C THR A 10 8.49 36.78 -21.39
N ARG A 11 9.66 36.15 -21.54
CA ARG A 11 9.95 34.98 -22.36
C ARG A 11 9.15 33.76 -21.85
N ARG A 12 7.85 33.67 -22.19
CA ARG A 12 7.06 32.44 -22.03
C ARG A 12 7.52 31.42 -23.09
N THR A 13 7.91 30.24 -22.62
CA THR A 13 8.36 29.10 -23.42
C THR A 13 7.35 28.74 -24.52
N ARG A 14 7.82 28.63 -25.77
CA ARG A 14 7.03 28.36 -27.00
C ARG A 14 6.26 27.02 -27.02
N TRP A 15 6.40 26.18 -25.99
CA TRP A 15 5.78 24.85 -25.91
C TRP A 15 4.40 24.87 -25.26
N ALA A 16 4.12 25.84 -24.38
CA ALA A 16 2.84 25.94 -23.67
C ALA A 16 1.60 26.13 -24.58
N PRO A 17 1.63 26.94 -25.66
CA PRO A 17 0.44 27.15 -26.47
C PRO A 17 0.05 25.90 -27.28
N ARG A 18 1.03 25.14 -27.80
CA ARG A 18 0.76 23.94 -28.61
C ARG A 18 0.19 22.78 -27.79
N LEU A 19 0.70 22.59 -26.57
CA LEU A 19 0.16 21.61 -25.63
C LEU A 19 -1.27 21.97 -25.22
N LEU A 20 -1.54 23.25 -24.95
CA LEU A 20 -2.89 23.71 -24.62
C LEU A 20 -3.86 23.54 -25.81
N VAL A 21 -3.43 23.86 -27.04
CA VAL A 21 -4.26 23.65 -28.25
C VAL A 21 -4.50 22.16 -28.51
N LEU A 22 -3.49 21.30 -28.34
CA LEU A 22 -3.64 19.84 -28.49
C LEU A 22 -4.57 19.27 -27.41
N VAL A 23 -4.43 19.72 -26.15
CA VAL A 23 -5.31 19.31 -25.06
C VAL A 23 -6.74 19.77 -25.34
N GLU A 24 -6.94 20.99 -25.84
CA GLU A 24 -8.26 21.53 -26.16
C GLU A 24 -8.92 20.80 -27.36
N ASP A 25 -8.14 20.44 -28.38
CA ASP A 25 -8.61 19.67 -29.54
C ASP A 25 -8.93 18.20 -29.16
N LEU A 26 -8.13 17.62 -28.26
CA LEU A 26 -8.41 16.30 -27.66
C LEU A 26 -9.58 16.36 -26.67
N ARG A 27 -9.84 17.51 -26.03
CA ARG A 27 -10.97 17.71 -25.11
C ARG A 27 -12.32 17.55 -25.82
N ARG A 28 -12.36 17.87 -27.12
CA ARG A 28 -13.54 17.62 -27.98
C ARG A 28 -13.78 16.13 -28.28
N ARG A 29 -12.82 15.26 -27.95
CA ARG A 29 -12.89 13.78 -28.07
C ARG A 29 -12.55 13.14 -26.72
N GLU A 30 -13.47 13.27 -25.77
CA GLU A 30 -13.28 12.89 -24.35
C GLU A 30 -12.63 11.50 -24.16
N ASP A 31 -13.04 10.51 -24.97
CA ASP A 31 -12.50 9.15 -24.92
C ASP A 31 -11.00 9.08 -25.25
N ARG A 32 -10.54 9.82 -26.26
CA ARG A 32 -9.12 9.79 -26.68
C ARG A 32 -8.22 10.46 -25.64
N LEU A 33 -8.69 11.56 -25.06
CA LEU A 33 -7.97 12.25 -23.99
C LEU A 33 -7.81 11.33 -22.77
N ALA A 34 -8.86 10.62 -22.37
CA ALA A 34 -8.82 9.68 -21.26
C ALA A 34 -7.79 8.56 -21.47
N LEU A 35 -7.71 7.99 -22.67
CA LEU A 35 -6.74 6.93 -23.00
C LEU A 35 -5.30 7.44 -22.95
N VAL A 36 -5.01 8.59 -23.56
CA VAL A 36 -3.66 9.18 -23.54
C VAL A 36 -3.25 9.55 -22.12
N LEU A 37 -4.16 10.13 -21.34
CA LEU A 37 -3.88 10.45 -19.93
C LEU A 37 -3.64 9.20 -19.10
N SER A 38 -4.35 8.10 -19.38
CA SER A 38 -4.13 6.83 -18.68
C SER A 38 -2.74 6.26 -18.90
N LEU A 39 -2.23 6.33 -20.14
CA LEU A 39 -0.85 5.92 -20.46
C LEU A 39 0.18 6.81 -19.73
N VAL A 40 -0.01 8.14 -19.79
CA VAL A 40 0.91 9.10 -19.16
C VAL A 40 0.91 8.96 -17.63
N ILE A 41 -0.28 8.85 -17.03
CA ILE A 41 -0.44 8.63 -15.59
C ILE A 41 0.17 7.28 -15.20
N GLY A 42 -0.11 6.22 -15.95
CA GLY A 42 0.47 4.89 -15.73
C GLY A 42 2.00 4.92 -15.70
N ALA A 43 2.61 5.56 -16.70
CA ALA A 43 4.07 5.68 -16.78
C ALA A 43 4.65 6.52 -15.62
N LEU A 44 4.06 7.69 -15.33
CA LEU A 44 4.51 8.57 -14.25
C LEU A 44 4.38 7.89 -12.87
N VAL A 45 3.24 7.24 -12.62
CA VAL A 45 3.00 6.55 -11.36
C VAL A 45 3.92 5.34 -11.23
N GLY A 46 4.13 4.57 -12.30
CA GLY A 46 5.09 3.47 -12.33
C GLY A 46 6.49 3.93 -11.95
N LEU A 47 6.99 5.02 -12.56
CA LEU A 47 8.30 5.59 -12.22
C LEU A 47 8.38 6.02 -10.74
N VAL A 48 7.34 6.67 -10.22
CA VAL A 48 7.32 7.11 -8.82
C VAL A 48 7.28 5.93 -7.85
N VAL A 49 6.51 4.87 -8.16
CA VAL A 49 6.46 3.67 -7.31
C VAL A 49 7.77 2.90 -7.38
N VAL A 50 8.39 2.75 -8.55
CA VAL A 50 9.72 2.16 -8.69
C VAL A 50 10.76 2.95 -7.90
N ALA A 51 10.75 4.28 -7.99
CA ALA A 51 11.62 5.13 -7.19
C ALA A 51 11.36 4.96 -5.68
N PHE A 52 10.10 4.77 -5.28
CA PHE A 52 9.73 4.50 -3.89
C PHE A 52 10.29 3.17 -3.40
N ILE A 53 10.21 2.11 -4.21
CA ILE A 53 10.79 0.78 -3.94
C ILE A 53 12.31 0.90 -3.75
N LEU A 54 13.00 1.48 -4.74
CA LEU A 54 14.45 1.62 -4.71
C LEU A 54 14.93 2.48 -3.54
N LEU A 55 14.23 3.58 -3.24
CA LEU A 55 14.59 4.46 -2.13
C LEU A 55 14.42 3.76 -0.78
N THR A 56 13.26 3.13 -0.55
CA THR A 56 13.01 2.40 0.70
C THR A 56 14.02 1.27 0.91
N GLY A 57 14.30 0.48 -0.13
CA GLY A 57 15.30 -0.59 -0.08
C GLY A 57 16.71 -0.09 0.22
N ARG A 58 17.17 0.97 -0.48
CA ARG A 58 18.51 1.54 -0.26
C ARG A 58 18.66 2.16 1.13
N LEU A 59 17.64 2.89 1.60
CA LEU A 59 17.66 3.46 2.96
C LEU A 59 17.65 2.37 4.02
N ALA A 60 16.83 1.33 3.85
CA ALA A 60 16.80 0.18 4.76
C ALA A 60 18.16 -0.53 4.81
N ALA A 61 18.79 -0.78 3.66
CA ALA A 61 20.12 -1.40 3.59
C ALA A 61 21.21 -0.58 4.29
N HIS A 62 21.14 0.76 4.20
CA HIS A 62 22.06 1.65 4.89
C HIS A 62 21.83 1.70 6.41
N MET A 63 20.56 1.63 6.83
CA MET A 63 20.19 1.60 8.24
C MET A 63 20.51 0.25 8.92
N TYR A 64 20.37 -0.84 8.17
CA TYR A 64 20.57 -2.23 8.58
C TYR A 64 21.65 -2.93 7.73
N PRO A 65 22.93 -2.54 7.85
CA PRO A 65 24.01 -3.20 7.12
C PRO A 65 24.18 -4.65 7.60
N ALA A 66 24.65 -5.53 6.71
CA ALA A 66 24.97 -6.91 7.06
C ALA A 66 26.03 -6.95 8.18
N GLY A 67 25.79 -7.76 9.21
CA GLY A 67 26.63 -7.79 10.42
C GLY A 67 26.49 -6.55 11.32
N GLY A 68 25.54 -5.66 11.04
CA GLY A 68 25.26 -4.49 11.86
C GLY A 68 24.87 -4.85 13.29
N ALA A 69 25.23 -3.98 14.23
CA ALA A 69 24.98 -4.20 15.65
C ALA A 69 23.48 -4.31 15.98
N GLY A 70 23.12 -5.26 16.85
CA GLY A 70 21.73 -5.56 17.19
C GLY A 70 20.93 -4.40 17.81
N TRP A 71 21.59 -3.44 18.46
CA TRP A 71 20.94 -2.24 19.02
C TRP A 71 20.25 -1.39 17.95
N ARG A 72 20.68 -1.47 16.69
CA ARG A 72 20.05 -0.77 15.56
C ARG A 72 18.60 -1.18 15.40
N ARG A 73 18.26 -2.44 15.71
CA ARG A 73 16.89 -2.95 15.66
C ARG A 73 15.95 -2.20 16.59
N ILE A 74 16.46 -1.59 17.68
CA ILE A 74 15.66 -0.77 18.59
C ILE A 74 15.74 0.71 18.21
N LEU A 75 16.95 1.25 18.04
CA LEU A 75 17.13 2.70 17.86
C LEU A 75 16.62 3.19 16.49
N VAL A 76 16.87 2.45 15.41
CA VAL A 76 16.48 2.88 14.06
C VAL A 76 14.96 3.05 13.91
N PRO A 77 14.09 2.07 14.23
CA PRO A 77 12.65 2.25 14.06
C PRO A 77 12.09 3.28 15.05
N THR A 78 12.65 3.38 16.26
CA THR A 78 12.24 4.38 17.25
C THR A 78 12.51 5.80 16.77
N LEU A 79 13.74 6.09 16.33
CA LEU A 79 14.13 7.40 15.84
C LEU A 79 13.49 7.73 14.49
N GLY A 80 13.39 6.75 13.59
CA GLY A 80 12.69 6.90 12.31
C GLY A 80 11.22 7.25 12.50
N ALA A 81 10.53 6.57 13.42
CA ALA A 81 9.16 6.89 13.79
C ALA A 81 9.02 8.27 14.46
N LEU A 82 9.98 8.66 15.31
CA LEU A 82 9.98 9.99 15.92
C LEU A 82 10.12 11.11 14.87
N VAL A 83 11.11 10.98 13.98
CA VAL A 83 11.36 11.96 12.90
C VAL A 83 10.15 12.05 11.98
N THR A 84 9.60 10.91 11.55
CA THR A 84 8.38 10.90 10.73
C THR A 84 7.18 11.47 11.47
N GLY A 85 7.02 11.22 12.77
CA GLY A 85 5.99 11.83 13.59
C GLY A 85 6.05 13.36 13.63
N ILE A 86 7.26 13.93 13.75
CA ILE A 86 7.48 15.37 13.65
C ILE A 86 7.12 15.90 12.26
N LEU A 87 7.57 15.23 11.20
CA LEU A 87 7.26 15.62 9.81
C LEU A 87 5.75 15.61 9.55
N LEU A 88 5.04 14.61 10.06
CA LEU A 88 3.59 14.47 9.90
C LEU A 88 2.85 15.61 10.60
N VAL A 89 3.24 15.99 11.82
CA VAL A 89 2.55 17.11 12.52
C VAL A 89 2.90 18.45 11.89
N ARG A 90 4.18 18.68 11.55
CA ARG A 90 4.65 20.03 11.19
C ARG A 90 4.45 20.36 9.72
N PHE A 91 4.65 19.38 8.83
CA PHE A 91 4.72 19.62 7.39
C PHE A 91 3.67 18.84 6.58
N PHE A 92 3.31 17.62 6.98
CA PHE A 92 2.49 16.71 6.17
C PHE A 92 1.39 15.99 6.95
N PRO A 93 0.39 16.71 7.51
CA PRO A 93 -0.67 16.10 8.33
C PRO A 93 -1.49 15.04 7.59
N ASP A 94 -1.72 15.24 6.30
CA ASP A 94 -2.52 14.33 5.46
C ASP A 94 -1.77 13.07 5.02
N ALA A 95 -0.48 12.94 5.34
CA ALA A 95 0.34 11.79 4.97
C ALA A 95 0.22 10.60 5.97
N ARG A 96 -0.52 10.76 7.07
CA ARG A 96 -0.67 9.72 8.11
C ARG A 96 -1.38 8.45 7.62
N GLY A 97 -1.05 7.31 8.26
CA GLY A 97 -1.72 6.03 8.04
C GLY A 97 -1.57 5.47 6.62
N SER A 98 -2.56 4.69 6.17
CA SER A 98 -2.49 3.91 4.91
C SER A 98 -2.49 4.81 3.67
N GLY A 99 -3.56 5.55 3.43
CA GLY A 99 -3.76 6.27 2.16
C GLY A 99 -4.99 5.78 1.40
N ILE A 100 -5.34 4.48 1.47
CA ILE A 100 -6.54 3.95 0.81
C ILE A 100 -7.83 4.62 1.29
N PRO A 101 -8.10 4.77 2.61
CA PRO A 101 -9.28 5.50 3.07
C PRO A 101 -9.30 6.96 2.61
N GLN A 102 -8.13 7.62 2.57
CA GLN A 102 -8.00 9.00 2.10
C GLN A 102 -8.26 9.14 0.60
N THR A 103 -7.79 8.19 -0.21
CA THR A 103 -8.11 8.11 -1.64
C THR A 103 -9.62 7.96 -1.85
N ARG A 104 -10.26 7.09 -1.06
CA ARG A 104 -11.72 6.91 -1.13
C ARG A 104 -12.46 8.18 -0.71
N ALA A 105 -12.06 8.80 0.40
CA ALA A 105 -12.61 10.09 0.82
C ALA A 105 -12.40 11.18 -0.25
N ALA A 106 -11.28 11.16 -0.96
CA ALA A 106 -11.06 12.08 -2.07
C ALA A 106 -12.10 11.90 -3.17
N ILE A 107 -12.43 10.67 -3.55
CA ILE A 107 -13.46 10.39 -4.57
C ILE A 107 -14.85 10.82 -4.08
N PHE A 108 -15.25 10.49 -2.86
CA PHE A 108 -16.65 10.63 -2.42
C PHE A 108 -16.97 11.93 -1.67
N ILE A 109 -15.97 12.58 -1.07
CA ILE A 109 -16.16 13.72 -0.16
C ILE A 109 -15.41 14.96 -0.65
N HIS A 110 -14.24 14.80 -1.29
CA HIS A 110 -13.38 15.93 -1.68
C HIS A 110 -13.27 16.12 -3.20
N ASP A 111 -14.28 15.70 -3.97
CA ASP A 111 -14.37 16.03 -5.40
C ASP A 111 -13.13 15.63 -6.22
N GLY A 112 -12.53 14.52 -5.82
CA GLY A 112 -11.32 13.98 -6.42
C GLY A 112 -10.05 14.80 -6.15
N ARG A 113 -10.04 15.70 -5.16
CA ARG A 113 -8.91 16.60 -4.89
C ARG A 113 -7.91 15.99 -3.90
N ILE A 114 -6.74 15.62 -4.42
CA ILE A 114 -5.53 15.29 -3.64
C ILE A 114 -4.43 16.28 -4.03
N THR A 115 -3.78 16.92 -3.04
CA THR A 115 -2.79 17.97 -3.30
C THR A 115 -1.40 17.40 -3.57
N LEU A 116 -0.58 18.14 -4.32
CA LEU A 116 0.83 17.76 -4.54
C LEU A 116 1.62 17.69 -3.23
N ARG A 117 1.30 18.55 -2.25
CA ARG A 117 1.89 18.50 -0.90
C ARG A 117 1.60 17.17 -0.22
N THR A 118 0.38 16.65 -0.34
CA THR A 118 -0.01 15.34 0.19
C THR A 118 0.78 14.22 -0.48
N VAL A 119 0.93 14.26 -1.81
CA VAL A 119 1.70 13.27 -2.58
C VAL A 119 3.16 13.22 -2.13
N VAL A 120 3.83 14.38 -2.11
CA VAL A 120 5.24 14.49 -1.70
C VAL A 120 5.41 14.10 -0.23
N GLY A 121 4.52 14.57 0.64
CA GLY A 121 4.54 14.20 2.06
C GLY A 121 4.36 12.71 2.29
N LYS A 122 3.45 12.07 1.55
CA LYS A 122 3.22 10.63 1.63
C LYS A 122 4.45 9.85 1.20
N PHE A 123 5.06 10.23 0.08
CA PHE A 123 6.28 9.62 -0.42
C PHE A 123 7.42 9.71 0.60
N VAL A 124 7.73 10.91 1.10
CA VAL A 124 8.86 11.15 2.02
C VAL A 124 8.62 10.49 3.38
N CYS A 125 7.46 10.73 4.00
CA CYS A 125 7.17 10.20 5.33
C CYS A 125 7.07 8.67 5.33
N CYS A 126 6.44 8.07 4.32
CA CYS A 126 6.39 6.61 4.22
C CYS A 126 7.76 6.03 3.85
N ALA A 127 8.58 6.69 3.02
CA ALA A 127 9.92 6.19 2.71
C ALA A 127 10.79 6.10 3.96
N ALA A 128 10.84 7.17 4.75
CA ALA A 128 11.59 7.19 6.00
C ALA A 128 11.03 6.19 7.04
N SER A 129 9.70 6.13 7.19
CA SER A 129 9.02 5.24 8.13
C SER A 129 9.30 3.76 7.81
N LEU A 130 9.08 3.36 6.55
CA LEU A 130 9.24 1.98 6.11
C LEU A 130 10.71 1.55 6.09
N ALA A 131 11.62 2.43 5.62
CA ALA A 131 13.05 2.14 5.65
C ALA A 131 13.59 1.96 7.08
N SER A 132 12.99 2.65 8.06
CA SER A 132 13.38 2.48 9.47
C SER A 132 12.97 1.14 10.07
N GLY A 133 12.21 0.29 9.36
CA GLY A 133 11.85 -1.06 9.79
C GLY A 133 10.49 -1.15 10.50
N ILE A 134 9.65 -0.12 10.40
CA ILE A 134 8.28 -0.15 10.91
C ILE A 134 7.47 -1.27 10.24
N ALA A 135 6.66 -1.98 11.01
CA ALA A 135 5.82 -3.10 10.53
C ALA A 135 4.59 -2.62 9.75
N LEU A 136 4.82 -1.86 8.68
CA LEU A 136 3.82 -1.36 7.74
C LEU A 136 4.32 -1.59 6.31
N GLY A 137 3.45 -1.43 5.33
CA GLY A 137 3.75 -1.61 3.91
C GLY A 137 3.65 -0.35 3.06
N ARG A 138 4.17 -0.42 1.83
CA ARG A 138 4.26 0.71 0.88
C ARG A 138 3.04 0.85 -0.02
N GLU A 139 2.12 -0.09 0.01
CA GLU A 139 1.09 -0.32 -1.02
C GLU A 139 -0.05 0.69 -0.85
N GLY A 140 -0.55 0.83 0.37
CA GLY A 140 -1.53 1.87 0.72
C GLY A 140 -1.01 3.28 0.40
N PRO A 141 0.23 3.62 0.82
CA PRO A 141 0.88 4.86 0.41
C PRO A 141 1.01 5.01 -1.10
N SER A 142 1.40 3.95 -1.82
CA SER A 142 1.54 3.95 -3.28
C SER A 142 0.21 4.26 -3.96
N VAL A 143 -0.88 3.62 -3.54
CA VAL A 143 -2.23 3.92 -4.05
C VAL A 143 -2.57 5.39 -3.88
N HIS A 144 -2.32 5.96 -2.69
CA HIS A 144 -2.62 7.38 -2.44
C HIS A 144 -1.72 8.34 -3.22
N ILE A 145 -0.44 8.00 -3.38
CA ILE A 145 0.53 8.74 -4.22
C ILE A 145 0.07 8.70 -5.68
N GLY A 146 -0.25 7.52 -6.22
CA GLY A 146 -0.67 7.35 -7.61
C GLY A 146 -1.98 8.06 -7.93
N SER A 147 -2.99 7.89 -7.08
CA SER A 147 -4.23 8.65 -7.15
C SER A 147 -4.00 10.16 -7.05
N GLY A 148 -3.07 10.59 -6.19
CA GLY A 148 -2.73 11.99 -6.04
C GLY A 148 -2.01 12.58 -7.25
N ILE A 149 -1.13 11.82 -7.90
CA ILE A 149 -0.50 12.20 -9.17
C ILE A 149 -1.57 12.38 -10.25
N ALA A 150 -2.45 11.40 -10.42
CA ALA A 150 -3.55 11.48 -11.38
C ALA A 150 -4.44 12.72 -11.13
N SER A 151 -4.79 12.94 -9.87
CA SER A 151 -5.57 14.08 -9.40
C SER A 151 -4.88 15.44 -9.69
N VAL A 152 -3.57 15.55 -9.45
CA VAL A 152 -2.79 16.76 -9.73
C VAL A 152 -2.66 17.02 -11.22
N VAL A 153 -2.36 15.98 -12.02
CA VAL A 153 -2.24 16.07 -13.49
C VAL A 153 -3.58 16.53 -14.08
N ALA A 154 -4.67 15.86 -13.73
CA ALA A 154 -6.01 16.18 -14.22
C ALA A 154 -6.41 17.63 -13.93
N ARG A 155 -6.19 18.11 -12.69
CA ARG A 155 -6.51 19.50 -12.33
C ARG A 155 -5.62 20.52 -13.03
N ARG A 156 -4.33 20.22 -13.24
CA ARG A 156 -3.41 21.13 -13.95
C ARG A 156 -3.77 21.27 -15.44
N LEU A 157 -4.40 20.26 -16.02
CA LEU A 157 -4.95 20.29 -17.37
C LEU A 157 -6.33 20.96 -17.44
N GLY A 158 -6.86 21.47 -16.32
CA GLY A 158 -8.14 22.16 -16.28
C GLY A 158 -9.36 21.25 -16.47
N LEU A 159 -9.21 19.94 -16.24
CA LEU A 159 -10.32 18.98 -16.38
C LEU A 159 -11.43 19.24 -15.36
N SER A 160 -12.65 18.82 -15.71
CA SER A 160 -13.81 18.95 -14.82
C SER A 160 -13.66 18.09 -13.57
N THR A 161 -14.37 18.45 -12.51
CA THR A 161 -14.37 17.68 -11.25
C THR A 161 -14.75 16.21 -11.47
N ALA A 162 -15.72 15.94 -12.35
CA ALA A 162 -16.10 14.58 -12.71
C ALA A 162 -14.92 13.82 -13.35
N GLN A 163 -14.25 14.43 -14.34
CA GLN A 163 -13.08 13.84 -15.00
C GLN A 163 -11.92 13.58 -14.03
N VAL A 164 -11.67 14.49 -13.08
CA VAL A 164 -10.65 14.30 -12.04
C VAL A 164 -10.98 13.09 -11.16
N ARG A 165 -12.25 12.92 -10.75
CA ARG A 165 -12.70 11.78 -9.94
C ARG A 165 -12.51 10.45 -10.70
N TRP A 166 -12.79 10.42 -12.01
CA TRP A 166 -12.60 9.25 -12.85
C TRP A 166 -11.13 8.83 -13.03
N LEU A 167 -10.18 9.77 -12.96
CA LEU A 167 -8.75 9.48 -13.08
C LEU A 167 -8.10 9.02 -11.77
N ILE A 168 -8.73 9.21 -10.61
CA ILE A 168 -8.19 8.70 -9.32
C ILE A 168 -7.98 7.18 -9.33
N PRO A 169 -8.98 6.34 -9.71
CA PRO A 169 -8.82 4.89 -9.84
C PRO A 169 -7.72 4.51 -10.85
N VAL A 170 -7.58 5.26 -11.94
CA VAL A 170 -6.54 5.06 -12.96
C VAL A 170 -5.13 5.16 -12.36
N GLY A 171 -4.91 6.17 -11.50
CA GLY A 171 -3.66 6.31 -10.75
C GLY A 171 -3.50 5.28 -9.61
N ALA A 172 -4.59 4.90 -8.93
CA ALA A 172 -4.56 3.87 -7.89
C ALA A 172 -4.12 2.51 -8.45
N SER A 173 -4.69 2.13 -9.60
CA SER A 173 -4.40 0.87 -10.27
C SER A 173 -2.96 0.81 -10.76
N ALA A 174 -2.47 1.85 -11.45
CA ALA A 174 -1.06 1.95 -11.82
C ALA A 174 -0.12 1.77 -10.62
N ALA A 175 -0.44 2.41 -9.50
CA ALA A 175 0.40 2.32 -8.32
C ALA A 175 0.46 0.91 -7.74
N LEU A 176 -0.69 0.22 -7.66
CA LEU A 176 -0.75 -1.14 -7.13
C LEU A 176 -0.08 -2.14 -8.09
N ALA A 177 -0.25 -1.96 -9.40
CA ALA A 177 0.38 -2.79 -10.42
C ALA A 177 1.91 -2.77 -10.31
N ALA A 178 2.51 -1.59 -10.19
CA ALA A 178 3.95 -1.44 -9.97
C ALA A 178 4.38 -1.86 -8.56
N ALA A 179 3.54 -1.68 -7.53
CA ALA A 179 3.91 -2.06 -6.17
C ALA A 179 4.05 -3.58 -6.01
N PHE A 180 3.23 -4.36 -6.71
CA PHE A 180 3.10 -5.80 -6.53
C PHE A 180 3.47 -6.66 -7.73
N ASN A 181 3.81 -6.08 -8.88
CA ASN A 181 3.95 -6.85 -10.11
C ASN A 181 2.65 -7.63 -10.45
N THR A 182 1.47 -7.01 -10.29
CA THR A 182 0.16 -7.68 -10.49
C THR A 182 -0.87 -6.77 -11.18
N PRO A 183 -0.79 -6.60 -12.51
CA PRO A 183 -1.64 -5.64 -13.22
C PRO A 183 -3.14 -5.99 -13.15
N ILE A 184 -3.50 -7.28 -13.20
CA ILE A 184 -4.90 -7.73 -13.13
C ILE A 184 -5.49 -7.50 -11.74
N ALA A 185 -4.78 -7.89 -10.68
CA ALA A 185 -5.21 -7.66 -9.30
C ALA A 185 -5.37 -6.16 -9.00
N ALA A 186 -4.48 -5.34 -9.55
CA ALA A 186 -4.56 -3.88 -9.44
C ALA A 186 -5.78 -3.26 -10.11
N VAL A 187 -6.24 -3.81 -11.25
CA VAL A 187 -7.47 -3.38 -11.90
C VAL A 187 -8.68 -3.72 -11.01
N LEU A 188 -8.78 -4.99 -10.59
CA LEU A 188 -9.89 -5.47 -9.75
C LEU A 188 -9.97 -4.70 -8.43
N PHE A 189 -8.84 -4.52 -7.74
CA PHE A 189 -8.78 -3.77 -6.49
C PHE A 189 -9.23 -2.32 -6.67
N SER A 190 -8.81 -1.67 -7.76
CA SER A 190 -9.20 -0.29 -8.04
C SER A 190 -10.70 -0.15 -8.32
N LEU A 191 -11.32 -1.13 -8.97
CA LEU A 191 -12.76 -1.10 -9.27
C LEU A 191 -13.60 -1.48 -8.05
N GLU A 192 -13.25 -2.56 -7.34
CA GLU A 192 -14.04 -3.07 -6.21
C GLU A 192 -13.85 -2.22 -4.94
N GLU A 193 -12.61 -1.86 -4.60
CA GLU A 193 -12.31 -1.26 -3.30
C GLU A 193 -12.15 0.27 -3.35
N ILE A 194 -11.56 0.81 -4.41
CA ILE A 194 -11.42 2.27 -4.54
C ILE A 194 -12.71 2.89 -5.08
N MET A 195 -13.23 2.38 -6.19
CA MET A 195 -14.47 2.88 -6.78
C MET A 195 -15.73 2.29 -6.14
N GLY A 196 -15.74 0.99 -5.84
CA GLY A 196 -16.97 0.32 -5.40
C GLY A 196 -17.94 -0.02 -6.53
N ASP A 197 -17.49 0.00 -7.79
CA ASP A 197 -18.27 -0.35 -8.97
C ASP A 197 -17.39 -1.11 -9.99
N LEU A 198 -17.74 -2.38 -10.25
CA LEU A 198 -17.04 -3.26 -11.18
C LEU A 198 -17.42 -3.02 -12.65
N HIS A 199 -18.56 -2.38 -12.92
CA HIS A 199 -19.04 -2.10 -14.29
C HIS A 199 -18.71 -0.67 -14.74
N ALA A 200 -17.71 -0.07 -14.12
CA ALA A 200 -17.36 1.32 -14.38
C ALA A 200 -16.92 1.53 -15.84
N PRO A 201 -17.42 2.58 -16.53
CA PRO A 201 -17.03 2.93 -17.90
C PRO A 201 -15.51 3.15 -18.08
N ILE A 202 -14.78 3.37 -16.98
CA ILE A 202 -13.34 3.62 -17.01
C ILE A 202 -12.47 2.36 -17.04
N LEU A 203 -13.05 1.15 -17.11
CA LEU A 203 -12.32 -0.12 -17.10
C LEU A 203 -11.12 -0.10 -18.07
N GLY A 204 -11.32 0.34 -19.31
CA GLY A 204 -10.24 0.42 -20.31
C GLY A 204 -9.08 1.34 -19.88
N SER A 205 -9.40 2.49 -19.28
CA SER A 205 -8.39 3.44 -18.76
C SER A 205 -7.61 2.85 -17.58
N VAL A 206 -8.30 2.16 -16.67
CA VAL A 206 -7.69 1.50 -15.52
C VAL A 206 -6.74 0.38 -15.98
N VAL A 207 -7.16 -0.45 -16.94
CA VAL A 207 -6.34 -1.52 -17.53
C VAL A 207 -5.10 -0.94 -18.20
N LEU A 208 -5.25 0.06 -19.09
CA LEU A 208 -4.12 0.66 -19.79
C LEU A 208 -3.08 1.27 -18.83
N SER A 209 -3.54 2.01 -17.83
CA SER A 209 -2.67 2.62 -16.81
C SER A 209 -1.95 1.56 -15.98
N SER A 210 -2.67 0.51 -15.56
CA SER A 210 -2.12 -0.64 -14.83
C SER A 210 -1.02 -1.34 -15.62
N THR A 211 -1.29 -1.71 -16.88
CA THR A 211 -0.33 -2.37 -17.77
C THR A 211 0.87 -1.47 -18.07
N THR A 212 0.66 -0.17 -18.30
CA THR A 212 1.77 0.76 -18.56
C THR A 212 2.69 0.89 -17.36
N SER A 213 2.12 1.00 -16.16
CA SER A 213 2.89 1.05 -14.91
C SER A 213 3.66 -0.25 -14.65
N TRP A 214 3.03 -1.40 -14.95
CA TRP A 214 3.67 -2.71 -14.90
C TRP A 214 4.83 -2.83 -15.90
N MET A 215 4.69 -2.33 -17.13
CA MET A 215 5.79 -2.30 -18.10
C MET A 215 6.96 -1.45 -17.58
N VAL A 216 6.69 -0.27 -17.02
CA VAL A 216 7.74 0.57 -16.41
C VAL A 216 8.48 -0.15 -15.28
N LEU A 217 7.76 -0.91 -14.45
CA LEU A 217 8.37 -1.75 -13.41
C LEU A 217 9.38 -2.73 -14.01
N HIS A 218 9.00 -3.49 -15.05
CA HIS A 218 9.85 -4.55 -15.65
C HIS A 218 11.06 -3.95 -16.38
N LEU A 219 10.88 -2.81 -17.04
CA LEU A 219 11.98 -2.10 -17.69
C LEU A 219 13.05 -1.62 -16.72
N VAL A 220 12.72 -1.39 -15.44
CA VAL A 220 13.67 -0.84 -14.45
C VAL A 220 14.14 -1.87 -13.44
N LEU A 221 13.25 -2.73 -12.94
CA LEU A 221 13.56 -3.74 -11.90
C LEU A 221 13.71 -5.16 -12.45
N GLY A 222 13.39 -5.40 -13.73
CA GLY A 222 13.42 -6.72 -14.35
C GLY A 222 12.16 -7.55 -14.09
N ASP A 223 12.22 -8.82 -14.50
CA ASP A 223 11.06 -9.73 -14.57
C ASP A 223 10.93 -10.64 -13.35
N GLU A 224 11.70 -10.40 -12.28
CA GLU A 224 11.62 -11.22 -11.07
C GLU A 224 10.27 -11.02 -10.34
N PRO A 225 9.54 -12.10 -10.04
CA PRO A 225 8.32 -12.01 -9.26
C PRO A 225 8.63 -11.61 -7.82
N LEU A 226 7.65 -10.97 -7.16
CA LEU A 226 7.79 -10.60 -5.75
C LEU A 226 7.80 -11.83 -4.81
N PHE A 227 7.15 -12.91 -5.23
CA PHE A 227 7.06 -14.16 -4.48
C PHE A 227 7.25 -15.35 -5.43
N HIS A 228 8.11 -16.29 -5.05
CA HIS A 228 8.33 -17.54 -5.75
C HIS A 228 7.43 -18.61 -5.14
N VAL A 229 6.40 -19.00 -5.88
CA VAL A 229 5.42 -20.00 -5.44
C VAL A 229 5.70 -21.32 -6.15
N ALA A 230 5.85 -22.40 -5.39
CA ALA A 230 5.97 -23.74 -5.97
C ALA A 230 4.70 -24.12 -6.75
N PRO A 231 4.81 -24.81 -7.90
CA PRO A 231 3.65 -25.29 -8.64
C PRO A 231 2.74 -26.13 -7.74
N TYR A 232 1.47 -25.74 -7.66
CA TYR A 232 0.48 -26.46 -6.88
C TYR A 232 -0.39 -27.35 -7.77
N HIS A 233 -0.59 -28.58 -7.33
CA HIS A 233 -1.61 -29.47 -7.83
C HIS A 233 -2.47 -29.94 -6.65
N LEU A 234 -3.79 -29.95 -6.84
CA LEU A 234 -4.71 -30.55 -5.87
C LEU A 234 -4.41 -32.05 -5.81
N VAL A 235 -3.91 -32.52 -4.66
CA VAL A 235 -3.57 -33.92 -4.41
C VAL A 235 -4.83 -34.73 -4.17
N SER A 236 -5.78 -34.17 -3.42
CA SER A 236 -7.06 -34.82 -3.11
C SER A 236 -8.21 -33.83 -2.94
N PRO A 237 -9.45 -34.16 -3.35
CA PRO A 237 -10.64 -33.39 -2.98
C PRO A 237 -10.82 -33.22 -1.46
N TRP A 238 -10.21 -34.10 -0.66
CA TRP A 238 -10.23 -34.00 0.80
C TRP A 238 -9.42 -32.83 1.38
N GLU A 239 -8.69 -32.09 0.54
CA GLU A 239 -8.06 -30.83 0.91
C GLU A 239 -9.07 -29.67 1.02
N LEU A 240 -10.24 -29.77 0.36
CA LEU A 240 -11.25 -28.71 0.36
C LEU A 240 -11.77 -28.39 1.78
N PRO A 241 -12.08 -29.37 2.65
CA PRO A 241 -12.37 -29.10 4.05
C PRO A 241 -11.25 -28.35 4.80
N VAL A 242 -9.97 -28.63 4.49
CA VAL A 242 -8.83 -27.93 5.10
C VAL A 242 -8.82 -26.47 4.65
N TYR A 243 -9.08 -26.18 3.38
CA TYR A 243 -9.25 -24.81 2.88
C TYR A 243 -10.45 -24.09 3.52
N ALA A 244 -11.54 -24.80 3.83
CA ALA A 244 -12.67 -24.23 4.57
C ALA A 244 -12.28 -23.85 6.01
N ILE A 245 -11.52 -24.71 6.70
CA ILE A 245 -10.96 -24.43 8.04
C ILE A 245 -10.00 -23.25 7.96
N LEU A 246 -9.14 -23.19 6.94
CA LEU A 246 -8.26 -22.05 6.70
C LEU A 246 -9.06 -20.75 6.53
N GLY A 247 -10.16 -20.79 5.77
CA GLY A 247 -11.09 -19.67 5.63
C GLY A 247 -11.61 -19.17 6.99
N LEU A 248 -12.00 -20.09 7.87
CA LEU A 248 -12.46 -19.77 9.22
C LEU A 248 -11.33 -19.17 10.08
N VAL A 249 -10.15 -19.80 10.12
CA VAL A 249 -9.00 -19.34 10.90
C VAL A 249 -8.53 -17.97 10.41
N GLY A 250 -8.38 -17.78 9.11
CA GLY A 250 -7.99 -16.51 8.50
C GLY A 250 -9.04 -15.41 8.71
N GLY A 251 -10.33 -15.75 8.63
CA GLY A 251 -11.44 -14.84 8.93
C GLY A 251 -11.47 -14.39 10.39
N LEU A 252 -11.35 -15.32 11.33
CA LEU A 252 -11.29 -15.02 12.77
C LEU A 252 -10.02 -14.22 13.12
N GLY A 253 -8.87 -14.60 12.56
CA GLY A 253 -7.62 -13.87 12.69
C GLY A 253 -7.72 -12.44 12.19
N SER A 254 -8.39 -12.23 11.05
CA SER A 254 -8.67 -10.90 10.50
C SER A 254 -9.53 -10.05 11.44
N VAL A 255 -10.60 -10.62 11.98
CA VAL A 255 -11.47 -9.93 12.95
C VAL A 255 -10.69 -9.58 14.22
N GLY A 256 -9.86 -10.49 14.72
CA GLY A 256 -8.98 -10.26 15.86
C GLY A 256 -8.01 -9.09 15.61
N PHE A 257 -7.33 -9.10 14.45
CA PHE A 257 -6.41 -8.03 14.05
C PHE A 257 -7.13 -6.68 13.95
N VAL A 258 -8.27 -6.60 13.27
CA VAL A 258 -9.01 -5.36 13.08
C VAL A 258 -9.56 -4.83 14.39
N LYS A 259 -10.08 -5.69 15.28
CA LYS A 259 -10.54 -5.28 16.62
C LYS A 259 -9.38 -4.73 17.45
N LEU A 260 -8.22 -5.41 17.45
CA LEU A 260 -7.02 -4.94 18.14
C LEU A 260 -6.57 -3.57 17.62
N LEU A 261 -6.43 -3.42 16.30
CA LEU A 261 -6.02 -2.19 15.66
C LEU A 261 -6.97 -1.04 16.00
N LEU A 262 -8.28 -1.24 15.89
CA LEU A 262 -9.28 -0.22 16.20
C LEU A 262 -9.30 0.14 17.69
N ALA A 263 -9.14 -0.85 18.58
CA ALA A 263 -9.06 -0.61 20.02
C ALA A 263 -7.82 0.22 20.39
N LEU A 264 -6.66 -0.12 19.82
CA LEU A 264 -5.43 0.67 20.00
C LEU A 264 -5.59 2.07 19.43
N ARG A 265 -6.16 2.21 18.23
CA ARG A 265 -6.39 3.51 17.60
C ARG A 265 -7.31 4.40 18.45
N ALA A 266 -8.35 3.83 19.05
CA ALA A 266 -9.24 4.53 19.97
C ALA A 266 -8.55 4.95 21.27
N ARG A 267 -7.52 4.22 21.72
CA ARG A 267 -6.69 4.62 22.87
C ARG A 267 -5.77 5.79 22.50
N PHE A 268 -5.07 5.72 21.37
CA PHE A 268 -4.22 6.82 20.91
C PHE A 268 -4.99 8.11 20.60
N SER A 269 -6.23 8.01 20.09
CA SER A 269 -7.04 9.18 19.80
C SER A 269 -7.55 9.92 21.04
N ARG A 270 -7.58 9.25 22.21
CA ARG A 270 -7.92 9.88 23.50
C ARG A 270 -6.75 10.65 24.12
N LEU A 271 -5.53 10.47 23.62
CA LEU A 271 -4.37 11.20 24.12
C LEU A 271 -4.42 12.67 23.67
N PRO A 272 -3.81 13.59 24.45
CA PRO A 272 -3.78 15.01 24.09
C PRO A 272 -3.13 15.25 22.72
N LYS A 273 -3.65 16.21 21.96
CA LYS A 273 -3.12 16.57 20.63
C LYS A 273 -1.64 17.01 20.68
N SER A 274 -1.16 17.50 21.83
CA SER A 274 0.25 17.84 22.05
C SER A 274 1.19 16.64 21.94
N THR A 275 0.69 15.40 22.10
CA THR A 275 1.49 14.17 22.01
C THR A 275 1.62 13.62 20.59
N LEU A 276 0.89 14.17 19.62
CA LEU A 276 0.78 13.62 18.25
C LEU A 276 2.11 13.44 17.51
N TRP A 277 3.13 14.23 17.84
CA TRP A 277 4.46 14.13 17.22
C TRP A 277 5.25 12.93 17.78
N ALA A 278 5.01 12.57 19.05
CA ALA A 278 5.69 11.49 19.74
C ALA A 278 4.93 10.15 19.66
N GLN A 279 3.62 10.16 19.37
CA GLN A 279 2.84 8.93 19.28
C GLN A 279 3.47 7.87 18.34
N PRO A 280 3.91 8.20 17.11
CA PRO A 280 4.49 7.21 16.20
C PRO A 280 5.72 6.50 16.78
N MET A 281 6.51 7.19 17.63
CA MET A 281 7.68 6.65 18.33
C MET A 281 7.31 5.42 19.18
N VAL A 282 6.11 5.37 19.75
CA VAL A 282 5.62 4.21 20.52
C VAL A 282 5.52 2.97 19.63
N GLY A 283 5.02 3.13 18.40
CA GLY A 283 4.98 2.05 17.41
C GLY A 283 6.39 1.61 17.01
N GLY A 284 7.29 2.56 16.76
CA GLY A 284 8.69 2.29 16.41
C GLY A 284 9.46 1.57 17.52
N LEU A 285 9.29 2.01 18.77
CA LEU A 285 9.91 1.37 19.93
C LEU A 285 9.40 -0.06 20.11
N ALA A 286 8.08 -0.26 20.02
CA ALA A 286 7.52 -1.60 20.18
C ALA A 286 7.97 -2.56 19.09
N VAL A 287 7.95 -2.15 17.82
CA VAL A 287 8.51 -2.95 16.73
C VAL A 287 10.00 -3.18 16.91
N GLY A 288 10.74 -2.19 17.41
CA GLY A 288 12.17 -2.36 17.64
C GLY A 288 12.49 -3.35 18.77
N LEU A 289 11.71 -3.34 19.86
CA LEU A 289 11.83 -4.32 20.95
C LEU A 289 11.47 -5.73 20.47
N LEU A 290 10.41 -5.87 19.68
CA LEU A 290 10.03 -7.16 19.09
C LEU A 290 11.09 -7.64 18.10
N GLY A 291 11.57 -6.75 17.23
CA GLY A 291 12.61 -7.01 16.24
C GLY A 291 13.97 -7.34 16.84
N PHE A 292 14.25 -6.87 18.06
CA PHE A 292 15.46 -7.25 18.79
C PHE A 292 15.46 -8.75 19.12
N VAL A 293 14.30 -9.30 19.51
CA VAL A 293 14.12 -10.72 19.85
C VAL A 293 13.86 -11.57 18.59
N VAL A 294 12.99 -11.10 17.70
CA VAL A 294 12.55 -11.78 16.47
C VAL A 294 12.69 -10.83 15.28
N PRO A 295 13.85 -10.79 14.61
CA PRO A 295 14.16 -9.84 13.53
C PRO A 295 13.16 -9.84 12.38
N GLU A 296 12.52 -10.98 12.12
CA GLU A 296 11.54 -11.22 11.07
C GLU A 296 10.24 -10.39 11.23
N VAL A 297 10.02 -9.84 12.42
CA VAL A 297 8.90 -8.93 12.71
C VAL A 297 9.13 -7.53 12.13
N LEU A 298 10.39 -7.13 11.90
CA LEU A 298 10.70 -5.83 11.30
C LEU A 298 10.18 -5.73 9.86
N GLY A 299 9.81 -4.51 9.46
CA GLY A 299 9.31 -4.22 8.12
C GLY A 299 8.06 -5.02 7.72
N VAL A 300 7.85 -5.13 6.42
CA VAL A 300 6.73 -5.91 5.87
C VAL A 300 6.93 -7.41 6.12
N GLY A 301 8.15 -7.90 5.87
CA GLY A 301 8.51 -9.32 6.01
C GLY A 301 8.28 -10.17 4.76
N TYR A 302 8.43 -9.60 3.56
CA TYR A 302 8.26 -10.34 2.30
C TYR A 302 9.17 -11.56 2.18
N ASP A 303 10.41 -11.48 2.66
CA ASP A 303 11.35 -12.61 2.65
C ASP A 303 10.80 -13.84 3.42
N GLN A 304 10.06 -13.62 4.51
CA GLN A 304 9.47 -14.74 5.27
C GLN A 304 8.22 -15.29 4.60
N VAL A 305 7.45 -14.43 3.93
CA VAL A 305 6.33 -14.89 3.10
C VAL A 305 6.85 -15.77 1.97
N ASP A 306 7.91 -15.34 1.30
CA ASP A 306 8.56 -16.09 0.23
C ASP A 306 9.09 -17.45 0.70
N ARG A 307 9.83 -17.50 1.81
CA ARG A 307 10.31 -18.76 2.42
C ARG A 307 9.19 -19.74 2.72
N VAL A 308 8.08 -19.25 3.28
CA VAL A 308 6.93 -20.08 3.65
C VAL A 308 6.16 -20.54 2.42
N LEU A 309 6.07 -19.72 1.37
CA LEU A 309 5.51 -20.14 0.07
C LEU A 309 6.38 -21.20 -0.62
N GLY A 310 7.70 -21.18 -0.37
CA GLY A 310 8.65 -22.20 -0.80
C GLY A 310 8.64 -23.49 0.02
N GLY A 311 7.77 -23.61 1.03
CA GLY A 311 7.62 -24.83 1.85
C GLY A 311 8.45 -24.90 3.14
N ASP A 312 9.31 -23.89 3.41
CA ASP A 312 10.09 -23.81 4.65
C ASP A 312 9.22 -23.36 5.83
N VAL A 313 8.43 -24.31 6.38
CA VAL A 313 7.43 -24.03 7.41
C VAL A 313 7.76 -24.71 8.73
N VAL A 314 8.30 -23.92 9.66
CA VAL A 314 8.37 -24.30 11.08
C VAL A 314 7.09 -23.83 11.77
N LEU A 315 6.18 -24.76 12.09
CA LEU A 315 4.84 -24.46 12.63
C LEU A 315 4.85 -23.46 13.80
N ARG A 316 5.69 -23.71 14.82
CA ARG A 316 5.80 -22.82 15.99
C ARG A 316 6.25 -21.42 15.61
N PHE A 317 7.16 -21.32 14.64
CA PHE A 317 7.69 -20.05 14.15
C PHE A 317 6.63 -19.28 13.36
N ALA A 318 5.88 -19.96 12.47
CA ALA A 318 4.80 -19.34 11.70
C ALA A 318 3.70 -18.76 12.60
N VAL A 319 3.22 -19.52 13.59
CA VAL A 319 2.20 -19.04 14.55
C VAL A 319 2.74 -17.85 15.36
N MET A 320 3.98 -17.92 15.84
CA MET A 320 4.62 -16.82 16.55
C MET A 320 4.70 -15.56 15.68
N LEU A 321 5.18 -15.68 14.43
CA LEU A 321 5.29 -14.55 13.50
C LEU A 321 3.93 -13.94 13.17
N ALA A 322 2.88 -14.75 12.99
CA ALA A 322 1.53 -14.25 12.76
C ALA A 322 1.07 -13.34 13.92
N LEU A 323 1.20 -13.83 15.17
CA LEU A 323 0.78 -13.10 16.37
C LEU A 323 1.61 -11.83 16.61
N LEU A 324 2.94 -11.94 16.49
CA LEU A 324 3.83 -10.79 16.66
C LEU A 324 3.59 -9.75 15.58
N LYS A 325 3.40 -10.15 14.31
CA LYS A 325 3.11 -9.21 13.22
C LYS A 325 1.74 -8.54 13.39
N MET A 326 0.72 -9.27 13.87
CA MET A 326 -0.59 -8.69 14.21
C MET A 326 -0.44 -7.55 15.25
N PHE A 327 0.30 -7.79 16.33
CA PHE A 327 0.50 -6.79 17.38
C PHE A 327 1.36 -5.62 16.90
N ALA A 328 2.50 -5.91 16.28
CA ALA A 328 3.44 -4.94 15.73
C ALA A 328 2.77 -3.97 14.75
N THR A 329 2.06 -4.52 13.76
CA THR A 329 1.37 -3.76 12.72
C THR A 329 0.24 -2.93 13.31
N ALA A 330 -0.57 -3.51 14.21
CA ALA A 330 -1.67 -2.81 14.85
C ALA A 330 -1.16 -1.60 15.65
N LEU A 331 -0.06 -1.75 16.39
CA LEU A 331 0.51 -0.68 17.20
C LEU A 331 1.18 0.41 16.34
N CYS A 332 1.91 0.03 15.29
CA CYS A 332 2.49 0.98 14.32
C CYS A 332 1.42 1.81 13.62
N TYR A 333 0.35 1.15 13.15
CA TYR A 333 -0.74 1.83 12.48
C TYR A 333 -1.54 2.73 13.44
N ALA A 334 -1.90 2.21 14.62
CA ALA A 334 -2.69 2.94 15.61
C ALA A 334 -1.97 4.15 16.20
N SER A 335 -0.64 4.10 16.33
CA SER A 335 0.19 5.22 16.79
C SER A 335 0.36 6.33 15.74
N GLY A 336 -0.16 6.15 14.54
CA GLY A 336 -0.18 7.18 13.50
C GLY A 336 1.04 7.21 12.59
N ASN A 337 1.84 6.14 12.55
CA ASN A 337 2.93 6.01 11.58
C ASN A 337 2.41 6.09 10.14
N ALA A 338 3.25 6.58 9.23
CA ALA A 338 2.93 6.63 7.81
C ALA A 338 3.26 5.28 7.16
N GLY A 339 2.24 4.59 6.65
CA GLY A 339 2.39 3.26 6.06
C GLY A 339 1.05 2.51 5.96
N GLY A 340 0.99 1.54 5.06
CA GLY A 340 -0.18 0.70 4.79
C GLY A 340 -0.22 -0.59 5.61
N ILE A 341 -1.40 -1.20 5.70
CA ILE A 341 -1.60 -2.51 6.33
C ILE A 341 -1.71 -3.65 5.31
N PHE A 342 -1.55 -3.35 4.02
CA PHE A 342 -1.74 -4.29 2.91
C PHE A 342 -0.67 -5.39 2.91
N GLY A 343 0.61 -5.03 2.87
CA GLY A 343 1.69 -6.03 2.98
C GLY A 343 1.59 -6.87 4.27
N PRO A 344 1.45 -6.25 5.45
CA PRO A 344 1.29 -7.00 6.70
C PRO A 344 0.06 -7.91 6.78
N SER A 345 -1.07 -7.56 6.15
CA SER A 345 -2.25 -8.45 6.15
C SER A 345 -1.99 -9.73 5.35
N MET A 346 -1.27 -9.61 4.21
CA MET A 346 -0.83 -10.79 3.46
C MET A 346 0.19 -11.60 4.26
N PHE A 347 1.13 -10.97 4.96
CA PHE A 347 2.07 -11.67 5.84
C PHE A 347 1.36 -12.48 6.90
N ILE A 348 0.43 -11.87 7.64
CA ILE A 348 -0.36 -12.55 8.67
C ILE A 348 -1.12 -13.73 8.07
N GLY A 349 -1.71 -13.53 6.90
CA GLY A 349 -2.41 -14.58 6.14
C GLY A 349 -1.50 -15.73 5.73
N ALA A 350 -0.31 -15.44 5.18
CA ALA A 350 0.67 -16.46 4.80
C ALA A 350 1.06 -17.33 5.98
N MET A 351 1.37 -16.70 7.12
CA MET A 351 1.79 -17.43 8.33
C MET A 351 0.66 -18.28 8.92
N LEU A 352 -0.57 -17.76 8.97
CA LEU A 352 -1.74 -18.54 9.42
C LEU A 352 -2.04 -19.69 8.45
N GLY A 353 -1.96 -19.44 7.14
CA GLY A 353 -2.15 -20.43 6.09
C GLY A 353 -1.14 -21.56 6.16
N ALA A 354 0.13 -21.22 6.28
CA ALA A 354 1.21 -22.17 6.47
C ALA A 354 1.06 -23.00 7.74
N ALA A 355 0.63 -22.37 8.84
CA ALA A 355 0.38 -23.08 10.09
C ALA A 355 -0.75 -24.11 9.95
N VAL A 356 -1.88 -23.73 9.33
CA VAL A 356 -3.00 -24.64 9.06
C VAL A 356 -2.56 -25.76 8.11
N GLY A 357 -1.90 -25.42 7.01
CA GLY A 357 -1.38 -26.39 6.04
C GLY A 357 -0.41 -27.38 6.67
N ARG A 358 0.50 -26.90 7.53
CA ARG A 358 1.45 -27.78 8.22
C ARG A 358 0.78 -28.72 9.22
N VAL A 359 -0.24 -28.26 9.96
CA VAL A 359 -1.02 -29.14 10.85
C VAL A 359 -1.79 -30.18 10.04
N ALA A 360 -2.41 -29.77 8.93
CA ALA A 360 -3.12 -30.67 8.03
C ALA A 360 -2.18 -31.73 7.44
N HIS A 361 -0.97 -31.34 7.02
CA HIS A 361 0.02 -32.27 6.49
C HIS A 361 0.55 -33.27 7.53
N ILE A 362 0.68 -32.86 8.80
CA ILE A 362 1.01 -33.79 9.89
C ILE A 362 -0.14 -34.79 10.12
N ALA A 363 -1.39 -34.35 10.05
CA ALA A 363 -2.56 -35.21 10.27
C ALA A 363 -2.89 -36.12 9.08
N LEU A 364 -2.63 -35.66 7.86
CA LEU A 364 -3.04 -36.26 6.60
C LEU A 364 -1.92 -36.18 5.54
N PRO A 365 -0.78 -36.87 5.75
CA PRO A 365 0.43 -36.68 4.95
C PRO A 365 0.29 -37.13 3.49
N THR A 366 -0.62 -38.05 3.18
CA THR A 366 -0.80 -38.60 1.82
C THR A 366 -1.86 -37.86 0.99
N THR A 367 -2.66 -37.00 1.61
CA THR A 367 -3.80 -36.36 0.94
C THR A 367 -3.71 -34.85 0.88
N THR A 368 -2.67 -34.24 1.45
CA THR A 368 -2.48 -32.79 1.49
C THR A 368 -1.24 -32.37 0.73
N ALA A 369 -1.36 -31.29 -0.04
CA ALA A 369 -0.23 -30.65 -0.68
C ALA A 369 0.73 -30.01 0.34
N ASP A 370 1.86 -29.54 -0.17
CA ASP A 370 2.83 -28.81 0.63
C ASP A 370 2.24 -27.49 1.21
N ALA A 371 2.79 -27.05 2.34
CA ALA A 371 2.26 -25.94 3.14
C ALA A 371 2.23 -24.60 2.39
N GLY A 372 3.01 -24.45 1.32
CA GLY A 372 3.07 -23.24 0.49
C GLY A 372 1.72 -22.88 -0.17
N ALA A 373 0.94 -23.87 -0.61
CA ALA A 373 -0.37 -23.62 -1.23
C ALA A 373 -1.38 -23.04 -0.22
N TYR A 374 -1.40 -23.60 1.00
CA TYR A 374 -2.20 -23.10 2.10
C TYR A 374 -1.76 -21.69 2.53
N ALA A 375 -0.46 -21.40 2.51
CA ALA A 375 0.05 -20.06 2.76
C ALA A 375 -0.47 -19.05 1.73
N LEU A 376 -0.46 -19.39 0.44
CA LEU A 376 -0.98 -18.53 -0.63
C LEU A 376 -2.48 -18.23 -0.46
N VAL A 377 -3.29 -19.26 -0.18
CA VAL A 377 -4.73 -19.06 0.10
C VAL A 377 -4.93 -18.27 1.40
N GLY A 378 -4.06 -18.47 2.39
CA GLY A 378 -4.05 -17.72 3.64
C GLY A 378 -3.81 -16.22 3.42
N MET A 379 -2.87 -15.86 2.54
CA MET A 379 -2.60 -14.46 2.16
C MET A 379 -3.87 -13.77 1.66
N GLY A 380 -4.55 -14.37 0.69
CA GLY A 380 -5.78 -13.84 0.11
C GLY A 380 -6.92 -13.77 1.14
N THR A 381 -7.04 -14.79 1.98
CA THR A 381 -8.07 -14.90 3.02
C THR A 381 -7.96 -13.78 4.05
N ALA A 382 -6.78 -13.60 4.66
CA ALA A 382 -6.56 -12.58 5.67
C ALA A 382 -6.64 -11.17 5.06
N PHE A 383 -6.12 -11.00 3.85
CA PHE A 383 -6.25 -9.76 3.09
C PHE A 383 -7.71 -9.35 2.89
N ALA A 384 -8.53 -10.25 2.33
CA ALA A 384 -9.94 -10.01 2.08
C ALA A 384 -10.71 -9.75 3.39
N GLY A 385 -10.43 -10.54 4.43
CA GLY A 385 -11.01 -10.39 5.76
C GLY A 385 -10.70 -9.02 6.38
N ILE A 386 -9.43 -8.61 6.40
CA ILE A 386 -8.99 -7.35 7.01
C ILE A 386 -9.54 -6.14 6.26
N ILE A 387 -9.49 -6.14 4.93
CA ILE A 387 -9.97 -5.00 4.14
C ILE A 387 -11.49 -4.84 4.25
N ARG A 388 -12.27 -5.92 4.03
CA ARG A 388 -13.74 -5.82 4.06
C ARG A 388 -14.30 -5.53 5.45
N THR A 389 -13.70 -6.09 6.51
CA THR A 389 -14.12 -5.76 7.89
C THR A 389 -13.78 -4.34 8.30
N SER A 390 -12.70 -3.76 7.75
CA SER A 390 -12.40 -2.35 7.95
C SER A 390 -13.42 -1.44 7.27
N ARG A 391 -13.88 -1.80 6.06
CA ARG A 391 -14.88 -1.07 5.29
C ARG A 391 -16.23 -1.01 5.99
N SER A 392 -16.73 -2.13 6.51
CA SER A 392 -18.04 -2.17 7.20
C SER A 392 -18.10 -1.33 8.48
N ARG A 393 -16.94 -1.02 9.10
CA ARG A 393 -16.83 -0.14 10.27
C ARG A 393 -16.46 1.30 9.93
N ALA A 394 -15.85 1.57 8.78
CA ALA A 394 -15.61 2.93 8.31
C ALA A 394 -16.91 3.65 7.91
N THR A 395 -17.97 2.92 7.60
CA THR A 395 -19.31 3.46 7.32
C THR A 395 -20.10 3.83 8.57
N THR A 396 -19.59 3.56 9.78
CA THR A 396 -20.20 4.06 11.03
C THR A 396 -19.67 5.47 11.34
N PRO A 397 -20.54 6.48 11.57
CA PRO A 397 -20.17 7.90 11.66
C PRO A 397 -19.11 8.27 12.73
N SER A 398 -18.84 7.39 13.68
CA SER A 398 -17.92 7.61 14.80
C SER A 398 -16.44 7.45 14.44
N SER A 399 -16.09 6.91 13.28
CA SER A 399 -14.70 6.57 12.91
C SER A 399 -13.98 7.60 12.01
N CYS A 400 -14.70 8.63 11.54
CA CYS A 400 -14.19 9.69 10.65
C CYS A 400 -13.66 10.95 11.36
N ARG A 401 -13.49 10.92 12.69
CA ARG A 401 -12.92 12.05 13.46
C ARG A 401 -11.53 11.76 13.99
#